data_AF-A0A2M7PWB6-F1
#
_entry.id   AF-A0A2M7PWB6-F1
#
_cell.length_a   1.000
_cell.length_b   1.000
_cell.length_c   1.000
_cell.angle_alpha   90.00
_cell.angle_beta   90.00
_cell.angle_gamma   90.00
#
_symmetry.space_group_name_H-M   'P 1'
#
loop_
_entity.id
_entity.type
_entity.pdbx_description
1 polymer ?
#
loop_
_entity_poly.entity_id
_entity_poly.type
_entity_poly.pdbx_seq_one_letter_code
_entity_poly.pdbx_strand_id
1 'polypeptide(L)'
;MSPEIILGTFVIYTVTLFVVAWFTSRHADSQSFFIGNHKSPWFVVAYGMIGASLSGVTFISVPGWVGDTGFSYMVIVIGYVFGYLIITTVLLP
;
A
#
# COMPACT_ATOMS: atom_id res chain seq x y z
N MET A 1 15.11 17.78 -12.20
CA MET A 1 13.75 18.27 -11.86
C MET A 1 13.88 19.62 -11.18
N SER A 2 12.99 20.57 -11.45
CA SER A 2 13.08 21.87 -10.80
C SER A 2 12.63 21.74 -9.32
N PRO A 3 13.31 22.41 -8.37
CA PRO A 3 12.96 22.32 -6.95
C PRO A 3 11.50 22.70 -6.66
N GLU A 4 10.95 23.62 -7.44
CA GLU A 4 9.57 24.11 -7.33
C GLU A 4 8.56 23.00 -7.64
N ILE A 5 8.84 22.17 -8.65
CA ILE A 5 7.98 21.03 -9.02
C ILE A 5 8.01 19.96 -7.93
N ILE A 6 9.18 19.68 -7.36
CA ILE A 6 9.32 18.70 -6.28
C ILE A 6 8.51 19.15 -5.05
N LEU A 7 8.72 20.39 -4.62
CA LEU A 7 8.03 20.94 -3.46
C LEU A 7 6.52 21.03 -3.71
N GLY A 8 6.11 21.50 -4.89
CA GLY A 8 4.71 21.57 -5.29
C GLY A 8 4.04 20.19 -5.26
N THR A 9 4.70 19.16 -5.79
CA THR A 9 4.18 17.79 -5.79
C THR A 9 4.00 17.25 -4.37
N PHE A 10 5.01 17.46 -3.51
CA PHE A 10 4.94 17.05 -2.11
C PHE A 10 3.76 17.71 -1.39
N VAL A 11 3.64 19.04 -1.50
CA VAL A 11 2.56 19.79 -0.85
C VAL A 11 1.19 19.36 -1.34
N ILE A 12 0.99 19.23 -2.66
CA ILE A 12 -0.29 18.81 -3.25
C ILE A 12 -0.66 17.41 -2.76
N TYR A 13 0.29 16.46 -2.78
CA TYR A 13 0.06 15.11 -2.30
C TYR A 13 -0.34 15.08 -0.82
N THR A 14 0.42 15.78 0.04
CA THR A 14 0.15 15.86 1.48
C THR A 14 -1.21 16.50 1.78
N VAL A 15 -1.54 17.62 1.14
CA VAL A 15 -2.85 18.28 1.30
C VAL A 15 -3.97 17.36 0.85
N THR A 16 -3.81 16.64 -0.26
CA THR A 16 -4.82 15.69 -0.74
C THR A 16 -5.09 14.60 0.30
N LEU A 17 -4.05 14.04 0.93
CA LEU A 17 -4.23 13.06 2.00
C LEU A 17 -5.02 13.63 3.19
N PHE A 18 -4.70 14.83 3.63
CA PHE A 18 -5.43 15.49 4.73
C PHE A 18 -6.88 15.79 4.37
N VAL A 19 -7.15 16.22 3.14
CA VAL A 19 -8.51 16.46 2.64
C VAL A 19 -9.32 15.16 2.65
N VAL A 20 -8.76 14.07 2.11
CA VAL A 20 -9.42 12.75 2.13
C VAL A 20 -9.67 12.31 3.57
N ALA A 21 -8.67 12.38 4.45
CA ALA A 21 -8.79 12.00 5.85
C ALA A 21 -9.85 12.83 6.58
N TRP A 22 -9.93 14.13 6.32
CA TRP A 22 -10.95 15.01 6.91
C TRP A 22 -12.36 14.58 6.50
N PHE A 23 -12.58 14.30 5.22
CA PHE A 23 -13.90 13.88 4.74
C PHE A 23 -14.29 12.47 5.21
N THR A 24 -13.36 11.52 5.23
CA THR A 24 -13.64 10.13 5.60
C THR A 24 -13.75 9.90 7.11
N SER A 25 -13.12 10.74 7.93
CA SER A 25 -13.19 10.63 9.40
C SER A 25 -14.43 11.27 10.03
N ARG A 26 -15.22 12.05 9.27
CA ARG A 26 -16.43 12.68 9.83
C ARG A 26 -17.40 11.59 10.28
N HIS A 27 -17.82 11.66 11.55
CA HIS A 27 -18.75 10.70 12.16
C HIS A 27 -18.16 9.28 12.31
N ALA A 28 -16.83 9.13 12.27
CA ALA A 28 -16.21 7.85 12.59
C ALA A 28 -16.40 7.52 14.08
N ASP A 29 -16.93 6.34 14.35
CA ASP A 29 -17.00 5.72 15.67
C ASP A 29 -16.04 4.51 15.74
N SER A 30 -16.02 3.80 16.87
CA SER A 30 -15.15 2.63 17.03
C SER A 30 -15.45 1.52 16.02
N GLN A 31 -16.71 1.31 15.64
CA GLN A 31 -17.07 0.31 14.64
C GLN A 31 -16.56 0.71 13.24
N SER A 32 -16.69 1.98 12.90
CA SER A 32 -16.16 2.55 11.66
C SER A 32 -14.63 2.44 11.59
N PHE A 33 -13.95 2.65 12.72
CA PHE A 33 -12.49 2.60 12.81
C PHE A 33 -11.91 1.19 12.68
N PHE A 34 -12.47 0.20 13.40
CA PHE A 34 -11.90 -1.16 13.43
C PHE A 34 -12.34 -2.04 12.27
N ILE A 35 -13.59 -1.92 11.82
CA ILE A 35 -14.19 -2.87 10.86
C ILE A 35 -14.82 -2.17 9.64
N GLY A 36 -14.70 -0.85 9.53
CA GLY A 36 -15.25 -0.09 8.39
C GLY A 36 -16.77 -0.25 8.23
N ASN A 37 -17.48 -0.51 9.34
CA ASN A 37 -18.92 -0.85 9.36
C ASN A 37 -19.32 -2.02 8.44
N HIS A 38 -18.38 -2.89 8.04
CA HIS A 38 -18.58 -3.93 7.03
C HIS A 38 -19.15 -3.43 5.68
N LYS A 39 -19.00 -2.13 5.38
CA LYS A 39 -19.51 -1.51 4.14
C LYS A 39 -18.45 -1.36 3.04
N SER A 40 -17.18 -1.61 3.37
CA SER A 40 -16.07 -1.46 2.44
C SER A 40 -16.10 -2.54 1.35
N PRO A 41 -16.18 -2.17 0.05
CA PRO A 41 -16.08 -3.13 -1.04
C PRO A 41 -14.75 -3.89 -0.98
N TRP A 42 -14.79 -5.19 -1.25
CA TRP A 42 -13.62 -6.07 -1.09
C TRP A 42 -12.38 -5.60 -1.87
N PHE A 43 -12.55 -5.01 -3.06
CA PHE A 43 -11.43 -4.55 -3.88
C PHE A 43 -10.74 -3.32 -3.28
N VAL A 44 -11.48 -2.45 -2.58
CA VAL A 44 -10.91 -1.29 -1.88
C VAL A 44 -10.08 -1.78 -0.69
N VAL A 45 -10.59 -2.76 0.05
CA VAL A 45 -9.86 -3.42 1.14
C VAL A 45 -8.60 -4.09 0.61
N ALA A 46 -8.70 -4.85 -0.48
CA ALA A 46 -7.55 -5.51 -1.10
C ALA A 46 -6.47 -4.52 -1.52
N TYR A 47 -6.85 -3.40 -2.15
CA TYR A 47 -5.89 -2.36 -2.54
C TYR A 47 -5.20 -1.73 -1.32
N GLY A 48 -5.96 -1.46 -0.26
CA GLY A 48 -5.41 -0.96 1.01
C GLY A 48 -4.44 -1.95 1.66
N MET A 49 -4.76 -3.25 1.66
CA MET A 49 -3.89 -4.28 2.23
C MET A 49 -2.58 -4.44 1.44
N ILE A 50 -2.63 -4.39 0.10
CA ILE A 50 -1.42 -4.38 -0.73
C ILE A 50 -0.60 -3.11 -0.48
N GLY A 51 -1.26 -1.95 -0.38
CA GLY A 51 -0.58 -0.70 -0.07
C GLY A 51 0.14 -0.73 1.29
N ALA A 52 -0.48 -1.35 2.30
CA ALA A 52 0.09 -1.46 3.64
C ALA A 52 1.34 -2.36 3.72
N SER A 53 1.49 -3.33 2.81
CA SER A 53 2.68 -4.18 2.76
C SER A 53 3.87 -3.52 2.05
N LEU A 54 3.64 -2.46 1.28
CA LEU A 54 4.67 -1.68 0.60
C LEU A 54 5.21 -0.58 1.53
N SER A 55 6.54 -0.44 1.62
CA SER A 55 7.18 0.58 2.45
C SER A 55 8.27 1.33 1.69
N GLY A 56 8.87 2.34 2.33
CA GLY A 56 10.04 3.05 1.79
C GLY A 56 11.19 2.11 1.45
N VAL A 57 11.36 0.99 2.18
CA VAL A 57 12.36 -0.05 1.88
C VAL A 57 12.10 -0.67 0.50
N THR A 58 10.83 -0.88 0.13
CA THR A 58 10.49 -1.44 -1.17
C THR A 58 10.91 -0.52 -2.31
N PHE A 59 10.67 0.78 -2.19
CA PHE A 59 10.93 1.73 -3.28
C PHE A 59 12.37 2.23 -3.34
N ILE A 60 13.09 2.23 -2.22
CA ILE A 60 14.49 2.70 -2.17
C ILE A 60 15.45 1.52 -2.24
N SER A 61 15.26 0.51 -1.39
CA SER A 61 16.24 -0.56 -1.22
C SER A 61 16.19 -1.60 -2.33
N VAL A 62 15.01 -1.98 -2.84
CA VAL A 62 14.91 -2.99 -3.90
C VAL A 62 15.58 -2.51 -5.20
N PRO A 63 15.31 -1.30 -5.73
CA PRO A 63 16.04 -0.81 -6.90
C PRO A 63 17.55 -0.69 -6.67
N GLY A 64 17.96 -0.29 -5.47
CA GLY A 64 19.38 -0.29 -5.09
C GLY A 64 20.00 -1.69 -5.21
N TRP A 65 19.29 -2.71 -4.75
CA TRP A 65 19.76 -4.09 -4.81
C TRP A 65 19.76 -4.68 -6.23
N VAL A 66 18.85 -4.23 -7.09
CA VAL A 66 18.82 -4.58 -8.52
C VAL A 66 20.08 -4.12 -9.24
N GLY A 67 20.68 -2.99 -8.81
CA GLY A 67 21.95 -2.51 -9.36
C GLY A 67 23.07 -3.55 -9.29
N ASP A 68 23.15 -4.29 -8.18
CA ASP A 68 24.21 -5.28 -7.94
C ASP A 68 23.79 -6.72 -8.32
N THR A 69 22.51 -7.06 -8.15
CA THR A 69 22.02 -8.45 -8.25
C THR A 69 21.05 -8.69 -9.40
N GLY A 70 20.78 -7.68 -10.22
CA GLY A 70 19.79 -7.74 -11.28
C GLY A 70 18.39 -8.07 -10.76
N PHE A 71 17.63 -8.87 -11.51
CA PHE A 71 16.25 -9.22 -11.17
C PHE A 71 16.11 -10.42 -10.21
N SER A 72 17.15 -10.77 -9.45
CA SER A 72 17.09 -11.89 -8.50
C SER A 72 15.94 -11.75 -7.48
N TYR A 73 15.67 -10.53 -7.01
CA TYR A 73 14.53 -10.21 -6.13
C TYR A 73 13.17 -10.55 -6.75
N MET A 74 13.04 -10.54 -8.09
CA MET A 74 11.77 -10.86 -8.76
C MET A 74 11.33 -12.31 -8.51
N VAL A 75 12.27 -13.23 -8.29
CA VAL A 75 11.96 -14.63 -7.94
C VAL A 75 11.24 -14.69 -6.60
N ILE A 76 11.66 -13.85 -5.63
CA ILE A 76 11.00 -13.74 -4.32
C ILE A 76 9.59 -13.18 -4.48
N VAL A 77 9.42 -12.12 -5.29
CA VAL A 77 8.10 -11.51 -5.56
C VAL A 77 7.13 -12.52 -6.18
N ILE A 78 7.59 -13.30 -7.16
CA ILE A 78 6.80 -14.39 -7.74
C ILE A 78 6.47 -15.46 -6.69
N GLY A 79 7.42 -15.78 -5.81
CA GLY A 79 7.21 -16.68 -4.67
C GLY A 79 6.09 -16.21 -3.74
N TYR A 80 5.95 -14.90 -3.50
CA TYR A 80 4.85 -14.35 -2.70
C TYR A 80 3.48 -14.63 -3.32
N VAL A 81 3.35 -14.57 -4.65
CA VAL A 81 2.08 -14.89 -5.33
C VAL A 81 1.65 -16.33 -5.03
N PHE A 82 2.57 -17.29 -5.18
CA PHE A 82 2.29 -18.69 -4.86
C PHE A 82 2.05 -18.90 -3.36
N GLY A 83 2.79 -18.21 -2.49
CA GLY A 83 2.56 -18.23 -1.05
C GLY A 83 1.15 -17.76 -0.69
N TYR A 84 0.69 -16.65 -1.27
CA TYR A 84 -0.68 -16.16 -1.07
C TYR A 84 -1.74 -17.13 -1.62
N LEU A 85 -1.50 -17.77 -2.76
CA LEU A 85 -2.39 -18.82 -3.26
C LEU A 85 -2.53 -19.97 -2.26
N ILE A 86 -1.42 -20.47 -1.70
CA ILE A 86 -1.45 -21.54 -0.69
C ILE A 86 -2.17 -21.07 0.58
N ILE A 87 -1.83 -19.89 1.10
CA ILE A 87 -2.46 -19.34 2.32
C ILE A 87 -3.98 -19.25 2.14
N THR A 88 -4.43 -18.68 1.01
CA THR A 88 -5.86 -18.47 0.74
C THR A 88 -6.62 -19.77 0.43
N THR A 89 -5.98 -20.77 -0.18
CA THR A 89 -6.68 -22.00 -0.64
C THR A 89 -6.51 -23.20 0.29
N VAL A 90 -5.52 -23.21 1.19
CA VAL A 90 -5.21 -24.36 2.06
C VAL A 90 -5.26 -24.01 3.54
N LEU A 91 -4.78 -22.83 3.95
CA LEU A 91 -4.65 -22.47 5.38
C LEU A 91 -5.84 -21.69 5.95
N LEU A 92 -6.48 -20.85 5.14
CA LEU A 92 -7.67 -20.08 5.49
C LEU A 92 -9.06 -20.70 5.18
N PRO A 93 -9.23 -21.79 4.39
CA PRO A 93 -10.50 -22.51 4.31
C PRO A 93 -10.93 -23.06 5.67
#